data_AF-A0A1G8J9X3-F1
#
_entry.id   AF-A0A1G8J9X3-F1
#
_cell.length_a   1.000
_cell.length_b   1.000
_cell.length_c   1.000
_cell.angle_alpha   90.00
_cell.angle_beta   90.00
_cell.angle_gamma   90.00
#
_symmetry.space_group_name_H-M   'P 1'
#
loop_
_entity.id
_entity.type
_entity.pdbx_description
1 polymer ?
#
loop_
_entity_poly.entity_id
_entity_poly.type
_entity_poly.pdbx_seq_one_letter_code
_entity_poly.pdbx_strand_id
1 'polypeptide(L)'
;MPGSYLPSETVLIARFGRSRCTVRRALKTMADLEIVVAVHSKGWMVRRLDDRGPGLLHRYQEIAEDLSRRIAAGRYALGSLLPTELELAQVYQCSRATMRKALRLLQEQGRITCVKGIGRRVVYTGQRETTHDSPPTTPDPC
;
A
#
# COMPACT_ATOMS: atom_id res chain seq x y z
N MET A 1 -11.67 -3.03 11.60
CA MET A 1 -11.82 -4.44 11.15
C MET A 1 -13.02 -4.46 10.21
N PRO A 2 -12.96 -5.01 8.99
CA PRO A 2 -14.17 -5.15 8.17
C PRO A 2 -15.26 -5.88 8.97
N GLY A 3 -16.48 -5.34 9.01
CA GLY A 3 -17.53 -5.76 9.93
C GLY A 3 -17.55 -5.05 11.31
N SER A 4 -16.61 -4.14 11.59
CA SER A 4 -16.64 -3.32 12.81
C SER A 4 -17.69 -2.21 12.72
N TYR A 5 -18.37 -1.99 13.83
CA TYR A 5 -19.30 -0.88 14.01
C TYR A 5 -18.53 0.45 13.99
N LEU A 6 -19.11 1.47 13.34
CA LEU A 6 -18.71 2.84 13.57
C LEU A 6 -18.89 3.17 15.05
N PRO A 7 -18.00 3.99 15.61
CA PRO A 7 -18.19 4.52 16.95
C PRO A 7 -19.53 5.27 17.03
N SER A 8 -20.12 5.31 18.22
CA SER A 8 -21.43 5.91 18.44
C SER A 8 -21.47 7.37 17.99
N GLU A 9 -22.67 7.86 17.68
CA GLU A 9 -22.91 9.25 17.27
C GLU A 9 -22.25 10.25 18.24
N THR A 10 -22.30 9.97 19.54
CA THR A 10 -21.65 10.74 20.61
C THR A 10 -20.13 10.80 20.46
N VAL A 11 -19.49 9.66 20.17
CA VAL A 11 -18.03 9.60 19.98
C VAL A 11 -17.62 10.31 18.69
N LEU A 12 -18.44 10.25 17.64
CA LEU A 12 -18.21 10.97 16.39
C LEU A 12 -18.35 12.49 16.57
N ILE A 13 -19.37 12.94 17.29
CA ILE A 13 -19.56 14.36 17.64
C ILE A 13 -18.34 14.87 18.41
N ALA A 14 -17.90 14.14 19.45
CA ALA A 14 -16.75 14.52 20.26
C ALA A 14 -15.45 14.55 19.45
N ARG A 15 -15.25 13.58 18.54
CA ARG A 15 -14.04 13.46 17.73
C ARG A 15 -13.92 14.50 16.61
N PHE A 16 -15.05 14.85 15.98
CA PHE A 16 -15.06 15.77 14.84
C PHE A 16 -15.47 17.20 15.23
N GLY A 17 -15.95 17.42 16.45
CA GLY A 17 -16.41 18.75 16.91
C GLY A 17 -17.54 19.29 16.04
N ARG A 18 -18.47 18.42 15.60
CA ARG A 18 -19.59 18.76 14.71
C ARG A 18 -20.92 18.38 15.34
N SER A 19 -21.98 19.09 14.99
CA SER A 19 -23.31 18.87 15.56
C SER A 19 -23.85 17.49 15.19
N ARG A 20 -24.71 16.97 16.06
CA ARG A 20 -25.42 15.70 15.87
C ARG A 20 -26.07 15.60 14.48
N CYS A 21 -26.74 16.66 14.04
CA CYS A 21 -27.42 16.72 12.74
C CYS A 21 -26.46 16.57 11.56
N THR A 22 -25.26 17.18 11.63
CA THR A 22 -24.23 17.06 10.60
C THR A 22 -23.68 15.63 10.53
N VAL A 23 -23.41 15.03 11.69
CA VAL A 23 -22.94 13.64 11.80
C VAL A 23 -24.00 12.67 11.27
N ARG A 24 -25.27 12.84 11.67
CA ARG A 24 -26.39 12.00 11.22
C ARG A 24 -26.66 12.12 9.73
N ARG A 25 -26.54 13.33 9.16
CA ARG A 25 -26.69 13.57 7.72
C ARG A 25 -25.54 12.92 6.94
N ALA A 26 -24.30 13.06 7.42
CA ALA A 26 -23.14 12.40 6.81
C ALA A 26 -23.25 10.86 6.86
N LEU A 27 -23.70 10.30 7.99
CA LEU A 27 -23.95 8.86 8.12
C LEU A 27 -25.03 8.37 7.17
N LYS A 28 -26.09 9.15 6.97
CA LYS A 28 -27.12 8.87 5.98
C LYS A 28 -26.56 8.89 4.55
N THR A 29 -25.78 9.92 4.19
CA THR A 29 -25.10 9.97 2.89
C THR A 29 -24.16 8.80 2.68
N MET A 30 -23.40 8.39 3.70
CA MET A 30 -22.53 7.22 3.62
C MET A 30 -23.31 5.91 3.47
N ALA A 31 -24.52 5.85 4.01
CA ALA A 31 -25.40 4.69 3.85
C ALA A 31 -26.05 4.62 2.47
N ASP A 32 -26.44 5.77 1.93
CA ASP A 32 -26.95 5.91 0.57
C ASP A 32 -25.87 5.52 -0.46
N LEU A 33 -24.59 5.72 -0.12
CA LEU A 33 -23.42 5.30 -0.89
C LEU A 33 -23.00 3.84 -0.63
N GLU A 34 -23.79 3.08 0.14
CA GLU A 34 -23.55 1.68 0.53
C GLU A 34 -22.25 1.42 1.32
N ILE A 35 -21.60 2.46 1.83
CA ILE A 35 -20.35 2.38 2.60
C ILE A 35 -20.64 1.84 4.01
N VAL A 36 -21.82 2.15 4.55
CA VAL A 36 -22.28 1.73 5.89
C VAL A 36 -23.70 1.19 5.85
N VAL A 37 -24.02 0.25 6.73
CA VAL A 37 -25.37 -0.29 6.93
C VAL A 37 -25.85 0.05 8.33
N ALA A 38 -27.10 0.47 8.45
CA ALA A 38 -27.71 0.68 9.75
C ALA A 38 -27.98 -0.70 10.40
N VAL A 39 -27.42 -0.93 11.59
CA VAL A 39 -27.71 -2.12 12.39
C VAL A 39 -28.52 -1.69 13.60
N HIS A 40 -29.77 -2.15 13.63
CA HIS A 40 -30.69 -1.89 14.73
C HIS A 40 -30.01 -2.33 16.04
N SER A 41 -30.04 -1.44 17.05
CA SER A 41 -29.43 -1.57 18.38
C SER A 41 -27.92 -1.33 18.56
N LYS A 42 -27.10 -1.18 17.51
CA LYS A 42 -25.63 -0.96 17.65
C LYS A 42 -25.03 0.20 16.83
N GLY A 43 -25.83 0.93 16.05
CA GLY A 43 -25.37 2.07 15.25
C GLY A 43 -25.12 1.69 13.79
N TRP A 44 -24.06 2.23 13.19
CA TRP A 44 -23.74 2.01 11.78
C TRP A 44 -22.62 0.98 11.66
N MET A 45 -22.75 -0.01 10.77
CA MET A 45 -21.74 -1.03 10.51
C MET A 45 -21.10 -0.77 9.14
N VAL A 46 -19.77 -0.80 9.05
CA VAL A 46 -19.08 -0.64 7.76
C VAL A 46 -19.32 -1.88 6.89
N ARG A 47 -19.98 -1.73 5.73
CA ARG A 47 -20.42 -2.85 4.86
C ARG A 47 -19.33 -3.36 3.90
N ARG A 48 -18.06 -3.35 4.34
CA ARG A 48 -16.82 -3.55 3.56
C ARG A 48 -16.29 -2.25 2.95
N LEU A 49 -15.10 -1.86 3.38
CA LEU A 49 -14.20 -0.99 2.61
C LEU A 49 -13.21 -1.90 1.89
N ASP A 50 -13.73 -2.80 1.05
CA ASP A 50 -12.91 -3.73 0.29
C ASP A 50 -13.00 -3.34 -1.20
N ASP A 51 -11.86 -2.95 -1.76
CA ASP A 51 -11.47 -2.91 -3.18
C ASP A 51 -12.09 -1.91 -4.18
N ARG A 52 -13.08 -1.05 -3.84
CA ARG A 52 -13.50 0.05 -4.74
C ARG A 52 -13.80 1.39 -4.04
N GLY A 53 -13.04 1.72 -3.00
CA GLY A 53 -13.02 3.06 -2.40
C GLY A 53 -11.58 3.62 -2.32
N PRO A 54 -11.40 4.92 -2.02
CA PRO A 54 -10.11 5.63 -2.06
C PRO A 54 -9.00 5.06 -1.14
N GLY A 55 -9.28 4.02 -0.36
CA GLY A 55 -8.30 3.27 0.43
C GLY A 55 -7.44 2.26 -0.35
N LEU A 56 -7.76 1.96 -1.61
CA LEU A 56 -6.90 1.10 -2.44
C LEU A 56 -5.52 1.71 -2.70
N LEU A 57 -5.42 3.05 -2.72
CA LEU A 57 -4.15 3.76 -2.92
C LEU A 57 -3.13 3.40 -1.84
N HIS A 58 -3.57 3.21 -0.59
CA HIS A 58 -2.66 3.00 0.54
C HIS A 58 -2.11 1.57 0.60
N ARG A 59 -2.96 0.54 0.39
CA ARG A 59 -2.57 -0.86 0.63
C ARG A 59 -1.50 -1.37 -0.34
N TYR A 60 -1.58 -1.02 -1.63
CA TYR A 60 -0.54 -1.46 -2.57
C TYR A 60 0.76 -0.66 -2.39
N GLN A 61 0.68 0.59 -1.90
CA GLN A 61 1.86 1.41 -1.58
C GLN A 61 2.61 0.82 -0.38
N GLU A 62 1.91 0.45 0.70
CA GLU A 62 2.49 -0.24 1.85
C GLU A 62 3.22 -1.52 1.43
N ILE A 63 2.58 -2.35 0.58
CA ILE A 63 3.16 -3.59 0.06
C ILE A 63 4.40 -3.31 -0.79
N ALA A 64 4.34 -2.29 -1.66
CA ALA A 64 5.46 -1.92 -2.52
C ALA A 64 6.65 -1.40 -1.71
N GLU A 65 6.41 -0.55 -0.71
CA GLU A 65 7.46 -0.07 0.19
C GLU A 65 8.09 -1.20 1.00
N ASP A 66 7.27 -2.11 1.51
CA ASP A 66 7.77 -3.27 2.25
C ASP A 66 8.62 -4.18 1.36
N LEU A 67 8.14 -4.52 0.16
CA LEU A 67 8.93 -5.30 -0.79
C LEU A 67 10.22 -4.58 -1.16
N SER A 68 10.15 -3.27 -1.41
CA SER A 68 11.30 -2.42 -1.70
C SER A 68 12.33 -2.47 -0.57
N ARG A 69 11.90 -2.35 0.69
CA ARG A 69 12.79 -2.50 1.85
C ARG A 69 13.41 -3.88 1.92
N ARG A 70 12.66 -4.94 1.64
CA ARG A 70 13.18 -6.33 1.64
C ARG A 70 14.19 -6.57 0.52
N ILE A 71 13.95 -6.00 -0.67
CA ILE A 71 14.89 -6.00 -1.79
C ILE A 71 16.15 -5.22 -1.42
N ALA A 72 16.02 -4.02 -0.84
CA ALA A 72 17.15 -3.19 -0.39
C ALA A 72 17.94 -3.84 0.76
N ALA A 73 17.27 -4.59 1.64
CA ALA A 73 17.90 -5.36 2.72
C ALA A 73 18.60 -6.64 2.23
N GLY A 74 18.62 -6.90 0.91
CA GLY A 74 19.29 -8.07 0.34
C GLY A 74 18.56 -9.39 0.56
N ARG A 75 17.29 -9.38 0.99
CA ARG A 75 16.50 -10.63 1.09
C ARG A 75 16.25 -11.28 -0.27
N TYR A 76 16.27 -10.48 -1.33
CA TYR A 76 16.25 -10.95 -2.71
C TYR A 76 17.52 -10.43 -3.39
N ALA A 77 18.35 -11.34 -3.88
CA ALA A 77 19.61 -10.98 -4.52
C ALA A 77 19.38 -10.24 -5.84
N LEU A 78 20.33 -9.38 -6.23
CA LEU A 78 20.35 -8.77 -7.56
C LEU A 78 20.33 -9.86 -8.64
N GLY A 79 19.48 -9.70 -9.63
CA GLY A 79 19.30 -10.70 -10.69
C GLY A 79 18.49 -11.93 -10.28
N SER A 80 18.12 -12.09 -9.00
CA SER A 80 17.24 -13.18 -8.57
C SER A 80 15.79 -12.95 -9.01
N LEU A 81 15.06 -14.05 -9.14
CA LEU A 81 13.64 -14.04 -9.45
C LEU A 81 12.85 -13.82 -8.16
N LEU A 82 11.92 -12.87 -8.20
CA LEU A 82 10.94 -12.71 -7.15
C LEU A 82 9.94 -13.88 -7.17
N PRO A 83 9.34 -14.21 -6.02
CA PRO A 83 8.22 -15.12 -5.97
C PRO A 83 7.07 -14.65 -6.88
N THR A 84 6.22 -15.59 -7.27
CA THR A 84 5.14 -15.30 -8.21
C THR A 84 4.11 -14.31 -7.64
N GLU A 85 3.34 -13.67 -8.52
CA GLU A 85 2.25 -12.77 -8.11
C GLU A 85 1.27 -13.47 -7.15
N LEU A 86 1.02 -14.76 -7.37
CA LEU A 86 0.11 -15.55 -6.56
C LEU A 86 0.66 -15.80 -5.15
N GLU A 87 1.93 -16.22 -5.06
CA GLU A 87 2.59 -16.45 -3.76
C GLU A 87 2.69 -15.17 -2.95
N LEU A 88 3.09 -14.05 -3.58
CA LEU A 88 3.13 -12.76 -2.90
C LEU A 88 1.73 -12.31 -2.47
N ALA A 89 0.71 -12.49 -3.31
CA ALA A 89 -0.67 -12.16 -2.95
C ALA A 89 -1.17 -12.99 -1.76
N GLN A 90 -0.77 -14.27 -1.66
CA GLN A 90 -1.10 -15.13 -0.52
C GLN A 90 -0.38 -14.71 0.75
N VAL A 91 0.93 -14.44 0.67
CA VAL A 91 1.75 -14.01 1.82
C VAL A 91 1.25 -12.69 2.39
N TYR A 92 0.92 -11.74 1.53
CA TYR A 92 0.41 -10.42 1.94
C TYR A 92 -1.12 -10.39 2.12
N GLN A 93 -1.79 -11.54 1.98
CA GLN A 93 -3.25 -11.70 2.10
C GLN A 93 -4.03 -10.62 1.34
N CYS A 94 -3.63 -10.33 0.11
CA CYS A 94 -4.22 -9.28 -0.71
C CYS A 94 -4.73 -9.81 -2.05
N SER A 95 -5.65 -9.07 -2.67
CA SER A 95 -6.11 -9.39 -4.02
C SER A 95 -4.97 -9.32 -5.04
N ARG A 96 -5.03 -10.17 -6.07
CA ARG A 96 -4.07 -10.18 -7.20
C ARG A 96 -3.97 -8.80 -7.85
N ALA A 97 -5.09 -8.07 -7.94
CA ALA A 97 -5.12 -6.73 -8.49
C ALA A 97 -4.28 -5.73 -7.65
N THR A 98 -4.31 -5.84 -6.32
CA THR A 98 -3.52 -5.02 -5.39
C THR A 98 -2.04 -5.38 -5.48
N MET A 99 -1.71 -6.68 -5.51
CA MET A 99 -0.34 -7.15 -5.67
C MET A 99 0.26 -6.71 -7.02
N ARG A 100 -0.53 -6.77 -8.09
CA ARG A 100 -0.13 -6.28 -9.42
C ARG A 100 0.17 -4.78 -9.42
N LYS A 101 -0.64 -3.97 -8.73
CA LYS A 101 -0.38 -2.52 -8.58
C LYS A 101 0.91 -2.26 -7.82
N ALA A 102 1.14 -2.98 -6.71
CA ALA A 102 2.37 -2.86 -5.93
C ALA A 102 3.62 -3.21 -6.77
N LEU A 103 3.53 -4.28 -7.57
CA LEU A 103 4.63 -4.73 -8.42
C LEU A 103 4.86 -3.81 -9.63
N ARG A 104 3.80 -3.18 -10.17
CA ARG A 104 3.98 -2.09 -11.16
C ARG A 104 4.72 -0.90 -10.55
N LEU A 105 4.36 -0.50 -9.34
CA LEU A 105 5.02 0.63 -8.68
C LEU A 105 6.51 0.32 -8.40
N LEU A 106 6.84 -0.91 -8.01
CA LEU A 106 8.24 -1.35 -7.88
C LEU A 106 9.00 -1.38 -9.21
N GLN A 107 8.30 -1.68 -10.31
CA GLN A 107 8.88 -1.64 -11.65
C GLN A 107 9.09 -0.20 -12.12
N GLU A 108 8.14 0.69 -11.89
CA GLU A 108 8.25 2.14 -12.15
C GLU A 108 9.38 2.77 -11.33
N GLN A 109 9.60 2.30 -10.10
CA GLN A 109 10.74 2.68 -9.26
C GLN A 109 12.08 2.06 -9.70
N GLY A 110 12.09 1.24 -10.77
CA GLY A 110 13.32 0.61 -11.28
C GLY A 110 13.89 -0.50 -10.38
N ARG A 111 13.16 -0.96 -9.37
CA ARG A 111 13.64 -2.02 -8.45
C ARG A 111 13.56 -3.41 -9.05
N ILE A 112 12.55 -3.64 -9.89
CA ILE A 112 12.30 -4.93 -10.54
C ILE A 112 12.01 -4.76 -12.02
N THR A 113 12.29 -5.78 -12.82
CA THR A 113 11.91 -5.84 -14.24
C THR A 113 11.07 -7.08 -14.53
N CYS A 114 10.12 -6.97 -15.44
CA CYS A 114 9.34 -8.12 -15.90
C CYS A 114 10.08 -8.81 -17.04
N VAL A 115 10.43 -10.08 -16.87
CA VAL A 115 11.01 -10.92 -17.93
C VAL A 115 9.89 -11.79 -18.50
N LYS A 116 9.58 -11.59 -19.79
CA LYS A 116 8.54 -12.38 -20.50
C LYS A 116 8.82 -13.88 -20.35
N GLY A 117 7.83 -14.61 -19.86
CA GLY A 117 7.87 -16.08 -19.75
C GLY A 117 8.53 -16.66 -18.50
N ILE A 118 9.22 -15.85 -17.68
CA ILE A 118 10.02 -16.36 -16.54
C ILE A 118 9.56 -15.77 -15.20
N GLY A 119 9.16 -14.49 -15.17
CA GLY A 119 8.70 -13.85 -13.94
C GLY A 119 9.25 -12.44 -13.77
N ARG A 120 9.39 -11.99 -12.51
CA ARG A 120 9.92 -10.66 -12.17
C ARG A 120 11.32 -10.81 -11.61
N ARG A 121 12.29 -10.10 -12.17
CA ARG A 121 13.70 -10.14 -11.77
C ARG A 121 14.05 -8.87 -10.98
N VAL A 122 14.74 -9.02 -9.85
CA VAL A 122 15.29 -7.88 -9.11
C VAL A 122 16.42 -7.27 -9.94
N VAL A 123 16.35 -5.97 -10.21
CA VAL A 123 17.38 -5.25 -10.98
C VAL A 123 18.17 -4.30 -10.08
N TYR A 124 17.59 -3.87 -8.96
CA TYR A 124 18.22 -2.88 -8.09
C TYR A 124 17.94 -3.15 -6.61
N THR A 125 18.97 -3.51 -5.86
CA THR A 125 19.00 -3.64 -4.40
C THR A 125 19.85 -2.48 -3.88
N GLY A 126 19.28 -1.27 -3.83
CA GLY A 126 19.90 -0.04 -3.36
C GLY A 126 21.35 -0.17 -2.89
N GLN A 127 22.30 -0.04 -3.82
CA GLN A 127 23.66 0.27 -3.41
C GLN A 127 23.55 1.62 -2.73
N ARG A 128 23.83 1.67 -1.42
CA ARG A 128 24.36 2.89 -0.87
C ARG A 128 25.66 3.11 -1.63
N GLU A 129 25.65 4.01 -2.60
CA GLU A 129 26.83 4.80 -2.89
C GLU A 129 27.12 5.60 -1.63
N THR A 130 27.79 4.96 -0.68
CA THR A 130 28.85 5.63 0.06
C THR A 130 30.12 5.48 -0.78
N THR A 131 30.06 5.97 -2.01
CA THR A 131 31.27 6.38 -2.72
C THR A 131 31.16 7.88 -2.78
N HIS A 132 31.69 8.52 -1.74
CA HIS A 132 32.43 9.75 -1.92
C HIS A 132 33.53 9.46 -2.95
N ASP A 133 33.16 9.42 -4.24
CA ASP A 133 34.12 9.54 -5.32
C ASP A 133 34.28 11.03 -5.52
N SER A 134 35.17 11.60 -4.71
CA SER A 134 35.75 12.88 -5.03
C SER A 134 36.32 12.78 -6.45
N PRO A 135 36.14 13.80 -7.30
CA PRO A 135 36.78 13.84 -8.60
C PRO A 135 38.30 13.62 -8.46
N PRO A 136 38.96 13.03 -9.48
CA PRO A 136 40.37 12.66 -9.40
C PRO A 136 41.23 13.86 -8.99
N THR A 137 41.83 13.78 -7.80
CA THR A 137 42.96 14.64 -7.43
C THR A 137 44.20 14.06 -8.08
N THR A 138 44.49 14.49 -9.31
CA THR A 138 45.86 14.58 -9.83
C THR A 138 45.92 15.52 -11.04
N PRO A 139 46.34 16.78 -10.90
CA PRO A 139 47.18 17.41 -11.91
C PRO A 139 48.62 17.00 -11.59
N ASP A 140 49.12 15.97 -12.26
CA ASP A 140 50.54 15.62 -12.18
C ASP A 140 51.36 16.47 -13.16
N PRO A 141 52.65 16.69 -12.84
CA PRO A 141 53.42 17.85 -13.27
C PRO A 141 54.22 17.61 -14.55
N CYS A 142 54.33 18.63 -15.41
CA CYS A 142 55.56 19.34 -15.77
C CYS A 142 55.26 20.44 -16.80
#